data_AF-A0A497N4X7-F1
#
_entry.id   AF-A0A497N4X7-F1
#
_cell.length_a   1.000
_cell.length_b   1.000
_cell.length_c   1.000
_cell.angle_alpha   90.00
_cell.angle_beta   90.00
_cell.angle_gamma   90.00
#
_symmetry.space_group_name_H-M   'P 1'
#
loop_
_entity.id
_entity.type
_entity.pdbx_description
1 polymer ?
#
loop_
_entity_poly.entity_id
_entity_poly.type
_entity_poly.pdbx_seq_one_letter_code
_entity_poly.pdbx_strand_id
1 'polypeptide(L)'
;MEAVLLTGRTLSQGMGVELGKSSSVYYRSVVTCEMNAEDMRRLGVAPGDPIRIITEHGSVVVRVVEALEEVPQGVIFIPYGPMINAIIGPETHGTGMPSFKGISVKLKVGGTAIPRGPGTQPRGNEEE
;
A
#
# COMPACT_ATOMS: atom_id res chain seq x y z
N MET A 1 15.13 0.33 2.64
CA MET A 1 14.98 1.80 2.73
C MET A 1 14.03 2.12 3.87
N GLU A 2 14.17 3.26 4.54
CA GLU A 2 13.20 3.74 5.53
C GLU A 2 12.36 4.86 4.92
N ALA A 3 11.08 4.94 5.31
CA ALA A 3 10.15 5.95 4.84
C ALA A 3 9.10 6.26 5.91
N VAL A 4 8.39 7.38 5.73
CA VAL A 4 7.22 7.73 6.52
C VAL A 4 5.97 7.34 5.75
N LEU A 5 5.14 6.50 6.36
CA LEU A 5 3.84 6.09 5.83
C LEU A 5 2.76 7.12 6.17
N LEU A 6 2.10 7.59 5.12
CA LEU A 6 0.85 8.33 5.20
C LEU A 6 -0.28 7.47 4.65
N THR A 7 -1.42 7.49 5.35
CA THR A 7 -2.64 6.85 4.85
C THR A 7 -3.72 7.87 4.56
N GLY A 8 -4.53 7.62 3.54
CA GLY A 8 -5.60 8.54 3.16
C GLY A 8 -6.69 7.91 2.30
N ARG A 9 -7.52 8.78 1.74
CA ARG A 9 -8.62 8.39 0.83
C ARG A 9 -8.20 8.77 -0.58
N THR A 10 -8.54 7.93 -1.53
CA THR A 10 -8.36 8.22 -2.95
C THR A 10 -9.68 8.07 -3.67
N LEU A 11 -9.81 8.74 -4.82
CA LEU A 11 -11.00 8.64 -5.65
C LEU A 11 -11.26 7.19 -6.07
N SER A 12 -10.21 6.46 -6.47
CA SER A 12 -10.29 5.04 -6.86
C SER A 12 -10.75 4.15 -5.71
N GLN A 13 -10.29 4.41 -4.49
CA GLN A 13 -10.75 3.72 -3.29
C GLN A 13 -12.21 4.01 -2.98
N GLY A 14 -12.64 5.28 -3.09
CA GLY A 14 -14.04 5.67 -2.90
C GLY A 14 -14.99 5.00 -3.90
N MET A 15 -14.65 5.04 -5.19
CA MET A 15 -15.42 4.33 -6.22
C MET A 15 -15.46 2.82 -5.99
N GLY A 16 -14.34 2.23 -5.55
CA GLY A 16 -14.28 0.81 -5.20
C GLY A 16 -15.22 0.43 -4.05
N VAL A 17 -15.35 1.30 -3.04
CA VAL A 17 -16.30 1.07 -1.93
C VAL A 17 -17.74 1.05 -2.43
N GLU A 18 -18.10 1.96 -3.34
CA GLU A 18 -19.45 2.04 -3.91
C GLU A 18 -19.81 0.80 -4.74
N LEU A 19 -18.84 0.26 -5.48
CA LEU A 19 -18.99 -1.01 -6.20
C LEU A 19 -19.01 -2.25 -5.27
N GLY A 20 -18.65 -2.05 -4.01
CA GLY A 20 -18.60 -3.09 -2.98
C GLY A 20 -17.17 -3.42 -2.54
N LYS A 21 -17.00 -3.61 -1.22
CA LYS A 21 -15.70 -3.93 -0.59
C LYS A 21 -15.14 -5.31 -0.97
N SER A 22 -15.97 -6.19 -1.53
CA SER A 22 -15.55 -7.47 -2.10
C SER A 22 -15.17 -7.37 -3.58
N SER A 23 -15.33 -6.20 -4.20
CA SER A 23 -15.01 -6.03 -5.61
C SER A 23 -13.50 -6.07 -5.84
N SER A 24 -13.10 -6.58 -7.01
CA SER A 24 -11.71 -6.54 -7.44
C SER A 24 -11.22 -5.10 -7.65
N VAL A 25 -12.12 -4.15 -7.93
CA VAL A 25 -11.83 -2.72 -8.07
C VAL A 25 -11.39 -2.13 -6.72
N TYR A 26 -12.18 -2.34 -5.66
CA TYR A 26 -11.79 -1.94 -4.31
C TYR A 26 -10.46 -2.58 -3.93
N TYR A 27 -10.34 -3.89 -4.14
CA TYR A 27 -9.13 -4.62 -3.78
C TYR A 27 -7.87 -4.02 -4.43
N ARG A 28 -7.91 -3.82 -5.75
CA ARG A 28 -6.80 -3.22 -6.50
C ARG A 28 -6.46 -1.81 -6.00
N SER A 29 -7.44 -1.03 -5.59
CA SER A 29 -7.22 0.34 -5.10
C SER A 29 -6.57 0.42 -3.71
N VAL A 30 -6.73 -0.59 -2.85
CA VAL A 30 -6.22 -0.56 -1.46
C VAL A 30 -4.93 -1.37 -1.26
N VAL A 31 -4.38 -1.92 -2.34
CA VAL A 31 -3.08 -2.63 -2.34
C VAL A 31 -2.01 -1.87 -3.13
N THR A 32 -2.17 -0.57 -3.29
CA THR A 32 -1.21 0.31 -3.98
C THR A 32 -0.43 1.15 -2.98
N CYS A 33 0.82 1.44 -3.30
CA CYS A 33 1.70 2.34 -2.58
C CYS A 33 2.22 3.38 -3.54
N GLU A 34 1.75 4.61 -3.36
CA GLU A 34 2.20 5.78 -4.09
C GLU A 34 3.56 6.22 -3.54
N MET A 35 4.54 6.35 -4.44
CA MET A 35 5.92 6.67 -4.12
C MET A 35 6.45 7.80 -4.99
N ASN A 36 7.39 8.57 -4.44
CA ASN A 36 8.18 9.51 -5.22
C ASN A 36 9.05 8.75 -6.24
N ALA A 37 9.15 9.28 -7.47
CA ALA A 37 9.94 8.66 -8.54
C ALA A 37 11.42 8.48 -8.19
N GLU A 38 12.00 9.37 -7.38
CA GLU A 38 13.38 9.25 -6.90
C GLU A 38 13.54 8.12 -5.89
N ASP A 39 12.58 7.93 -4.98
CA ASP A 39 12.61 6.82 -4.03
C ASP A 39 12.41 5.48 -4.72
N MET A 40 11.58 5.43 -5.76
CA MET A 40 11.44 4.26 -6.63
C MET A 40 12.78 3.90 -7.30
N ARG A 41 13.49 4.89 -7.85
CA ARG A 41 14.83 4.70 -8.42
C ARG A 41 15.84 4.20 -7.39
N ARG A 42 15.87 4.81 -6.20
CA ARG A 42 16.77 4.41 -5.09
C ARG A 42 16.48 3.00 -4.57
N LEU A 43 15.21 2.63 -4.52
CA LEU A 43 14.79 1.30 -4.09
C LEU A 43 14.95 0.26 -5.21
N GLY A 44 15.02 0.69 -6.48
CA GLY A 44 15.18 -0.18 -7.65
C GLY A 44 13.88 -0.86 -8.07
N VAL A 45 12.75 -0.14 -7.99
CA VAL A 45 11.41 -0.66 -8.30
C VAL A 45 10.72 0.19 -9.37
N ALA A 46 9.90 -0.47 -10.20
CA ALA A 46 9.06 0.16 -11.20
C ALA A 46 7.57 0.14 -10.78
N PRO A 47 6.71 0.97 -11.40
CA PRO A 47 5.27 0.88 -11.18
C PRO A 47 4.76 -0.54 -11.50
N GLY A 48 4.02 -1.12 -10.56
CA GLY A 48 3.50 -2.49 -10.62
C GLY A 48 4.29 -3.52 -9.81
N ASP A 49 5.54 -3.22 -9.46
CA ASP A 49 6.40 -4.12 -8.69
C ASP A 49 5.88 -4.29 -7.26
N PRO A 50 6.04 -5.50 -6.69
CA PRO A 50 5.70 -5.73 -5.30
C PRO A 50 6.78 -5.19 -4.37
N ILE A 51 6.36 -4.46 -3.33
CA ILE A 51 7.20 -4.08 -2.20
C ILE A 51 6.59 -4.58 -0.90
N ARG A 52 7.46 -4.92 0.05
CA ARG A 52 7.08 -5.27 1.41
C ARG A 52 7.33 -4.09 2.34
N ILE A 53 6.28 -3.70 3.05
CA ILE A 53 6.28 -2.67 4.07
C ILE A 53 6.25 -3.35 5.43
N ILE A 54 7.17 -2.95 6.31
CA ILE A 54 7.42 -3.61 7.58
C ILE A 54 7.40 -2.57 8.70
N THR A 55 6.63 -2.85 9.74
CA THR A 55 6.63 -2.13 11.02
C THR A 55 6.90 -3.11 12.14
N GLU A 56 6.96 -2.62 13.38
CA GLU A 56 7.06 -3.48 14.57
C GLU A 56 5.80 -4.35 14.80
N HIS A 57 4.65 -3.92 14.25
CA HIS A 57 3.36 -4.60 14.43
C HIS A 57 3.09 -5.67 13.37
N GLY A 58 3.72 -5.57 12.21
CA GLY A 58 3.51 -6.54 11.14
C GLY A 58 4.18 -6.17 9.82
N SER A 59 3.75 -6.85 8.76
CA SER A 59 4.20 -6.51 7.41
C SER A 59 3.14 -6.80 6.36
N VAL A 60 3.13 -6.02 5.30
CA VAL A 60 2.21 -6.16 4.18
C VAL A 60 2.95 -6.02 2.84
N VAL A 61 2.45 -6.70 1.81
CA VAL A 61 2.97 -6.59 0.44
C VAL A 61 1.95 -5.83 -0.41
N VAL A 62 2.42 -4.79 -1.09
CA VAL A 62 1.62 -3.88 -1.92
C VAL A 62 2.33 -3.63 -3.25
N ARG A 63 1.60 -3.10 -4.24
CA ARG A 63 2.15 -2.71 -5.55
C ARG A 63 2.61 -1.27 -5.51
N VAL A 64 3.80 -1.01 -6.03
CA VAL A 64 4.26 0.35 -6.27
C VAL A 64 3.42 0.98 -7.36
N VAL A 65 3.03 2.23 -7.17
CA VAL A 65 2.49 3.09 -8.21
C VAL A 65 3.22 4.43 -8.13
N GLU A 66 3.46 5.05 -9.27
CA GLU A 66 3.98 6.42 -9.28
C GLU A 66 2.88 7.35 -8.75
N ALA A 67 3.25 8.22 -7.82
CA ALA A 67 2.30 9.15 -7.23
C ALA A 67 1.77 10.14 -8.27
N LEU A 68 0.44 10.34 -8.28
CA LEU A 68 -0.20 11.33 -9.16
C LEU A 68 -0.05 12.75 -8.64
N GLU A 69 0.03 12.89 -7.32
CA GLU A 69 0.30 14.13 -6.61
C GLU A 69 1.74 14.12 -6.06
N GLU A 70 2.27 15.30 -5.73
CA GLU A 70 3.65 15.40 -5.23
C GLU A 70 3.78 14.74 -3.84
N VAL A 71 4.26 13.51 -3.82
CA VAL A 71 4.70 12.82 -2.60
C VAL A 71 6.16 13.16 -2.36
N PRO A 72 6.53 13.78 -1.22
CA PRO A 72 7.92 14.10 -0.92
C PRO A 72 8.82 12.86 -0.86
N GLN A 73 10.11 13.02 -1.11
CA GLN A 73 11.09 11.94 -0.91
C GLN A 73 11.09 11.48 0.56
N GLY A 74 11.24 10.17 0.76
CA GLY A 74 11.17 9.53 2.07
C GLY A 74 9.74 9.39 2.62
N VAL A 75 8.72 9.72 1.84
CA VAL A 75 7.31 9.56 2.20
C VAL A 75 6.64 8.60 1.22
N ILE A 76 5.76 7.75 1.74
CA ILE A 76 4.90 6.90 0.92
C ILE A 76 3.45 7.11 1.30
N PHE A 77 2.55 6.95 0.33
CA PHE A 77 1.13 7.11 0.55
C PHE A 77 0.36 5.83 0.20
N ILE A 78 -0.54 5.41 1.09
CA ILE A 78 -1.36 4.21 0.89
C ILE A 78 -2.84 4.52 1.17
N PRO A 79 -3.76 4.15 0.26
CA PRO A 79 -5.19 4.29 0.50
C PRO A 79 -5.66 3.42 1.68
N TYR A 80 -6.64 3.89 2.43
CA TYR A 80 -7.21 3.11 3.53
C TYR A 80 -7.80 1.78 3.03
N GLY A 81 -7.43 0.69 3.69
CA GLY A 81 -8.04 -0.60 3.47
C GLY A 81 -7.64 -1.64 4.53
N PRO A 82 -8.25 -2.83 4.50
CA PRO A 82 -8.01 -3.87 5.50
C PRO A 82 -6.53 -4.27 5.61
N MET A 83 -5.81 -4.20 4.49
CA MET A 83 -4.41 -4.61 4.41
C MET A 83 -3.48 -3.69 5.20
N ILE A 84 -3.75 -2.38 5.24
CA ILE A 84 -2.87 -1.45 5.94
C ILE A 84 -2.97 -1.62 7.45
N ASN A 85 -4.14 -2.00 7.96
CA ASN A 85 -4.36 -2.22 9.39
C ASN A 85 -3.44 -3.31 9.98
N ALA A 86 -2.89 -4.20 9.16
CA ALA A 86 -1.94 -5.23 9.59
C ALA A 86 -0.58 -4.65 10.02
N ILE A 87 -0.27 -3.39 9.68
CA ILE A 87 0.99 -2.73 10.03
C ILE A 87 0.80 -1.50 10.93
N ILE A 88 -0.44 -1.13 11.26
CA ILE A 88 -0.77 -0.03 12.16
C ILE A 88 -0.73 -0.52 13.61
N GLY A 89 -0.12 0.27 14.50
CA GLY A 89 -0.06 -0.04 15.93
C GLY A 89 -1.38 0.22 16.66
N PRO A 90 -1.64 -0.50 17.76
CA PRO A 90 -2.84 -0.30 18.57
C PRO A 90 -2.76 0.92 19.50
N GLU A 91 -1.60 1.58 19.61
CA GLU A 91 -1.39 2.72 20.51
C GLU A 91 -2.26 3.93 20.12
N THR A 92 -2.99 4.47 21.09
CA THR A 92 -3.96 5.56 20.90
C THR A 92 -3.58 6.86 21.59
N HIS A 93 -2.50 6.86 22.38
CA HIS A 93 -2.03 8.00 23.17
C HIS A 93 -3.13 8.59 24.07
N GLY A 94 -4.04 7.74 24.57
CA GLY A 94 -5.16 8.16 25.41
C GLY A 94 -6.29 8.91 24.68
N THR A 95 -6.24 8.98 23.34
CA THR A 95 -7.27 9.66 22.52
C THR A 95 -8.38 8.73 22.05
N GLY A 96 -8.21 7.41 22.18
CA GLY A 96 -9.10 6.40 21.64
C GLY A 96 -8.94 6.14 20.13
N MET A 97 -8.04 6.85 19.44
CA MET A 97 -7.76 6.68 18.01
C MET A 97 -6.29 6.28 17.78
N PRO A 98 -6.01 5.19 17.03
CA PRO A 98 -4.65 4.83 16.66
C PRO A 98 -3.94 5.85 15.75
N SER A 99 -2.61 5.82 15.76
CA SER A 99 -1.78 6.59 14.83
C SER A 99 -1.77 5.98 13.43
N PHE A 100 -2.62 6.50 12.53
CA PHE A 100 -2.68 6.06 11.13
C PHE A 100 -1.73 6.81 10.18
N LYS A 101 -1.17 7.95 10.59
CA LYS A 101 -0.31 8.80 9.76
C LYS A 101 1.02 9.07 10.45
N GLY A 102 2.07 9.24 9.66
CA GLY A 102 3.39 9.60 10.17
C GLY A 102 4.15 8.41 10.75
N ILE A 103 3.86 7.19 10.28
CA ILE A 103 4.45 5.96 10.84
C ILE A 103 5.78 5.69 10.16
N SER A 104 6.84 5.47 10.93
CA SER A 104 8.13 5.06 10.37
C SER A 104 8.05 3.59 9.91
N VAL A 105 8.41 3.33 8.66
CA VAL A 105 8.33 2.00 8.05
C VAL A 105 9.62 1.62 7.36
N LYS A 106 9.89 0.31 7.30
CA LYS A 106 10.98 -0.26 6.50
C LYS A 106 10.43 -0.85 5.21
N LEU A 107 11.01 -0.42 4.09
CA LEU A 107 10.70 -0.88 2.75
C LEU A 107 11.73 -1.89 2.27
N LYS A 108 11.25 -3.01 1.72
CA LYS A 108 12.04 -4.02 1.03
C LYS A 108 11.44 -4.31 -0.34
N VAL A 109 12.31 -4.50 -1.34
CA VAL A 109 11.91 -4.96 -2.67
C VAL A 109 11.41 -6.40 -2.59
N GLY A 110 10.34 -6.71 -3.32
CA GLY A 110 9.78 -8.04 -3.39
C GLY A 110 8.95 -8.43 -2.17
N GLY A 111 8.45 -9.66 -2.20
CA GLY A 111 7.56 -10.22 -1.20
C GLY A 111 6.71 -11.33 -1.80
N THR A 112 6.27 -12.27 -0.98
CA THR A 112 5.30 -13.28 -1.41
C THR A 112 4.05 -12.59 -1.94
N ALA A 113 3.43 -13.19 -2.97
CA ALA A 113 2.35 -12.63 -3.77
C ALA A 113 1.42 -11.70 -2.98
N ILE A 114 1.17 -10.50 -3.53
CA ILE A 114 0.18 -9.55 -3.02
C ILE A 114 -1.10 -10.34 -2.71
N PRO A 115 -1.69 -10.16 -1.51
CA PRO A 115 -2.81 -10.99 -1.12
C PRO A 115 -3.91 -10.95 -2.20
N ARG A 116 -4.65 -12.04 -2.36
CA ARG A 116 -5.62 -12.14 -3.46
C ARG A 116 -6.94 -11.52 -3.02
N GLY A 117 -7.48 -10.63 -3.84
CA GLY A 117 -8.84 -10.11 -3.68
C GLY A 117 -9.89 -11.12 -4.14
N PRO A 118 -11.15 -10.98 -3.71
CA PRO A 118 -12.23 -11.82 -4.21
C PRO A 118 -12.36 -11.67 -5.74
N GLY A 119 -12.46 -12.80 -6.45
CA GLY A 119 -12.64 -12.82 -7.91
C GLY A 119 -11.37 -12.56 -8.74
N THR A 120 -10.17 -12.58 -8.15
CA THR A 120 -8.93 -12.57 -8.95
C THR A 120 -8.60 -13.99 -9.45
N GLN A 121 -8.92 -14.27 -10.71
CA GLN A 121 -8.34 -15.42 -11.43
C GLN A 121 -6.81 -15.23 -11.53
N PRO A 122 -6.01 -16.31 -11.49
CA PRO A 122 -4.58 -16.19 -11.78
C PRO A 122 -4.42 -15.53 -13.15
N ARG A 123 -3.48 -14.58 -13.29
CA ARG A 123 -2.99 -14.25 -14.63
C ARG A 123 -2.45 -15.57 -15.17
N GLY A 124 -3.12 -16.13 -16.17
CA GLY A 124 -2.58 -17.24 -16.93
C GLY A 124 -1.20 -16.84 -17.41
N ASN A 125 -0.28 -17.80 -17.42
CA ASN A 125 0.96 -17.65 -18.16
C ASN A 125 0.57 -17.34 -19.61
N GLU A 126 0.76 -16.10 -20.03
CA GLU A 126 1.02 -15.82 -21.44
C GLU A 126 2.49 -16.21 -21.64
N GLU A 127 2.69 -17.51 -21.87
CA GLU A 127 3.82 -18.03 -22.62
C GLU A 127 3.64 -17.54 -24.07
N GLU A 128 4.54 -16.66 -24.51
CA GLU A 128 5.25 -16.73 -25.80
C GLU A 128 6.47 -15.78 -25.78
#